data_AF-A0A7H4PPL1-F1
#
_entry.id   AF-A0A7H4PPL1-F1
#
_cell.length_a   1.000
_cell.length_b   1.000
_cell.length_c   1.000
_cell.angle_alpha   90.00
_cell.angle_beta   90.00
_cell.angle_gamma   90.00
#
_symmetry.space_group_name_H-M   'P 1'
#
loop_
_entity.id
_entity.type
_entity.pdbx_description
1 polymer ?
#
loop_
_entity_poly.entity_id
_entity_poly.type
_entity_poly.pdbx_seq_one_letter_code
_entity_poly.pdbx_strand_id
1 'polypeptide(L)'
;MPVVQYDFSRLQSQSNGLFSEADLNHELKKQQRVTPHIVSQIVEFAQTRKGAMIFAATVEHAREVTGLLPQGEAALITGETPGPERDRIIDAFKAQLYRYLVKRRGTDDRL
;
A
#
# COMPACT_ATOMS: atom_id res chain seq x y z
N MET A 1 15.72 -12.79 8.57
CA MET A 1 15.99 -12.35 7.18
C MET A 1 15.82 -10.83 7.12
N PRO A 2 16.66 -10.08 6.40
CA PRO A 2 16.53 -8.62 6.34
C PRO A 2 15.20 -8.27 5.66
N VAL A 3 14.48 -7.32 6.25
CA VAL A 3 13.29 -6.72 5.65
C VAL A 3 13.78 -5.88 4.49
N VAL A 4 13.32 -6.16 3.26
CA VAL A 4 13.58 -5.26 2.13
C VAL A 4 12.78 -3.99 2.39
N GLN A 5 13.47 -2.88 2.56
CA GLN A 5 12.88 -1.57 2.82
C GLN A 5 13.11 -0.69 1.60
N TYR A 6 12.09 0.10 1.26
CA TYR A 6 12.29 1.22 0.35
C TYR A 6 13.23 2.24 1.01
N ASP A 7 14.26 2.65 0.29
CA ASP A 7 15.12 3.75 0.75
C ASP A 7 14.54 5.06 0.23
N PHE A 8 13.71 5.70 1.07
CA PHE A 8 13.17 7.04 0.82
C PHE A 8 14.07 8.14 1.40
N SER A 9 15.26 7.79 1.91
CA SER A 9 16.24 8.71 2.49
C SER A 9 16.70 9.80 1.53
N ARG A 10 16.48 9.61 0.23
CA ARG A 10 16.84 10.55 -0.85
C ARG A 10 15.74 11.55 -1.22
N LEU A 11 14.50 11.31 -0.80
CA LEU A 11 13.41 12.25 -1.03
C LEU A 11 13.59 13.47 -0.12
N GLN A 12 13.80 14.64 -0.71
CA GLN A 12 13.78 15.89 0.04
C GLN A 12 12.34 16.23 0.40
N SER A 13 12.05 16.31 1.69
CA SER A 13 10.78 16.85 2.18
C SER A 13 10.65 18.30 1.72
N GLN A 14 9.49 18.66 1.15
CA GLN A 14 9.20 20.07 0.91
C GLN A 14 9.03 20.80 2.25
N SER A 15 9.05 22.14 2.23
CA SER A 15 8.99 22.99 3.42
C SER A 15 7.76 22.76 4.33
N ASN A 16 6.76 22.01 3.86
CA ASN A 16 5.56 21.59 4.60
C ASN A 16 5.69 20.20 5.27
N GLY A 17 6.86 19.55 5.20
CA GLY A 17 7.09 18.20 5.73
C GLY A 17 6.42 17.08 4.93
N LEU A 18 5.80 17.40 3.80
CA LEU A 18 5.18 16.44 2.88
C LEU A 18 6.08 16.25 1.65
N PHE A 19 6.09 15.02 1.14
CA PHE A 19 6.78 14.69 -0.10
C PHE A 19 5.87 14.96 -1.28
N SER A 20 6.40 15.56 -2.36
CA SER A 20 5.66 15.72 -3.61
C SER A 20 5.30 14.35 -4.17
N GLU A 21 4.01 14.12 -4.47
CA GLU A 21 3.54 12.86 -5.07
C GLU A 21 4.29 12.52 -6.37
N ALA A 22 4.65 13.54 -7.16
CA ALA A 22 5.43 13.37 -8.39
C ALA A 22 6.86 12.88 -8.14
N ASP A 23 7.53 13.40 -7.10
CA ASP A 23 8.90 13.02 -6.74
C ASP A 23 8.94 11.61 -6.13
N LEU A 24 7.96 11.32 -5.25
CA LEU A 24 7.69 9.98 -4.73
C LEU A 24 7.49 8.97 -5.85
N ASN A 25 6.63 9.28 -6.82
CA ASN A 25 6.35 8.40 -7.94
C ASN A 25 7.60 8.18 -8.82
N HIS A 26 8.43 9.21 -8.99
CA HIS A 26 9.67 9.11 -9.74
C HIS A 26 10.70 8.20 -9.04
N GLU A 27 10.86 8.34 -7.72
CA GLU A 27 11.77 7.50 -6.94
C GLU A 27 11.24 6.06 -6.83
N LEU A 28 9.94 5.87 -6.64
CA LEU A 28 9.26 4.56 -6.70
C LEU A 28 9.49 3.89 -8.06
N LYS A 29 9.41 4.66 -9.16
CA LYS A 29 9.70 4.13 -10.50
C LYS A 29 11.14 3.66 -10.65
N LYS A 30 12.12 4.34 -10.05
CA LYS A 30 13.52 3.87 -10.02
C LYS A 30 13.69 2.61 -9.18
N GLN A 31 12.90 2.48 -8.11
CA GLN A 31 12.89 1.34 -7.20
C GLN A 31 11.84 0.26 -7.55
N GLN A 32 11.25 0.30 -8.76
CA GLN A 32 10.20 -0.65 -9.20
C GLN A 32 10.60 -2.13 -9.09
N ARG A 33 11.90 -2.44 -9.24
CA ARG A 33 12.39 -3.81 -9.09
C ARG A 33 12.28 -4.33 -7.66
N VAL A 34 12.16 -3.44 -6.67
CA VAL A 34 12.07 -3.78 -5.25
C VAL A 34 10.62 -4.11 -4.85
N THR A 35 9.62 -3.48 -5.50
CA THR A 35 8.19 -3.72 -5.25
C THR A 35 7.79 -5.19 -5.28
N PRO A 36 8.08 -6.00 -6.31
CA PRO A 36 7.69 -7.42 -6.33
C PRO A 36 8.40 -8.23 -5.23
N HIS A 37 9.63 -7.89 -4.87
CA HIS A 37 10.33 -8.56 -3.78
C HIS A 37 9.66 -8.27 -2.42
N ILE A 38 9.28 -7.02 -2.18
CA ILE A 38 8.58 -6.62 -0.95
C ILE A 38 7.21 -7.30 -0.89
N VAL A 39 6.44 -7.32 -1.98
CA VAL A 39 5.14 -7.99 -2.02
C VAL A 39 5.27 -9.48 -1.75
N SER A 40 6.23 -10.17 -2.37
CA SER A 40 6.48 -11.59 -2.08
C SER A 40 6.82 -11.84 -0.61
N GLN A 41 7.65 -10.99 0.00
CA GLN A 41 7.93 -11.11 1.44
C GLN A 41 6.66 -10.86 2.27
N ILE A 42 5.88 -9.83 1.95
CA ILE A 42 4.62 -9.55 2.66
C ILE A 42 3.68 -10.76 2.57
N VAL A 43 3.54 -11.37 1.40
CA VAL A 43 2.71 -12.58 1.20
C VAL A 43 3.22 -13.73 2.07
N GLU A 44 4.53 -13.97 2.09
CA GLU A 44 5.15 -15.02 2.92
C GLU A 44 4.90 -14.77 4.41
N PHE A 45 5.13 -13.56 4.91
CA PHE A 45 4.84 -13.19 6.29
C PHE A 45 3.34 -13.25 6.62
N ALA A 46 2.49 -12.85 5.67
CA ALA A 46 1.05 -12.83 5.83
C ALA A 46 0.41 -14.22 5.85
N GLN A 47 1.10 -15.28 5.40
CA GLN A 47 0.61 -16.66 5.53
C GLN A 47 0.32 -17.04 6.99
N THR A 48 1.08 -16.49 7.93
CA THR A 48 0.91 -16.72 9.38
C THR A 48 -0.01 -15.73 10.07
N ARG A 49 -0.56 -14.76 9.31
CA ARG A 49 -1.39 -13.66 9.83
C ARG A 49 -2.82 -13.78 9.30
N LYS A 50 -3.77 -13.19 10.05
CA LYS A 50 -5.18 -13.17 9.67
C LYS A 50 -5.53 -12.06 8.66
N GLY A 51 -4.65 -11.07 8.51
CA GLY A 51 -4.76 -10.00 7.54
C GLY A 51 -3.52 -9.11 7.57
N ALA A 52 -3.21 -8.48 6.45
CA ALA A 52 -2.09 -7.56 6.26
C ALA A 52 -2.59 -6.26 5.64
N MET A 53 -2.27 -5.13 6.27
CA MET A 53 -2.59 -3.80 5.74
C MET A 53 -1.33 -3.19 5.14
N ILE A 54 -1.43 -2.76 3.87
CA ILE A 54 -0.31 -2.25 3.09
C ILE A 54 -0.60 -0.80 2.75
N PHE A 55 0.30 0.09 3.16
CA PHE A 55 0.18 1.52 2.88
C PHE A 55 1.12 1.90 1.74
N ALA A 56 0.55 2.23 0.60
CA ALA A 56 1.27 2.73 -0.56
C ALA A 56 1.34 4.26 -0.51
N ALA A 57 2.42 4.81 -1.08
CA ALA A 57 2.62 6.25 -1.12
C ALA A 57 1.79 6.95 -2.21
N THR A 58 1.50 6.27 -3.33
CA THR A 58 0.71 6.82 -4.45
C THR A 58 -0.39 5.86 -4.89
N VAL A 59 -1.40 6.35 -5.62
CA VAL A 59 -2.48 5.51 -6.17
C VAL A 59 -1.94 4.49 -7.18
N GLU A 60 -1.04 4.92 -8.07
CA GLU A 60 -0.41 4.02 -9.05
C GLU A 60 0.34 2.89 -8.36
N HIS A 61 1.12 3.22 -7.32
CA HIS A 61 1.85 2.21 -6.57
C HIS A 61 0.92 1.26 -5.80
N ALA A 62 -0.18 1.77 -5.25
CA ALA A 62 -1.19 0.95 -4.60
C ALA A 62 -1.81 -0.07 -5.58
N ARG A 63 -2.10 0.37 -6.82
CA ARG A 63 -2.60 -0.53 -7.88
C ARG A 63 -1.56 -1.57 -8.29
N GLU A 64 -0.30 -1.18 -8.45
CA GLU A 64 0.80 -2.10 -8.76
C GLU A 64 0.93 -3.19 -7.69
N VAL A 65 0.99 -2.80 -6.42
CA VAL A 65 1.05 -3.73 -5.29
C VAL A 65 -0.18 -4.64 -5.25
N THR A 66 -1.38 -4.09 -5.45
CA THR A 66 -2.62 -4.89 -5.50
C THR A 66 -2.59 -5.91 -6.63
N GLY A 67 -2.03 -5.55 -7.79
CA GLY A 67 -1.89 -6.46 -8.94
C GLY A 67 -0.86 -7.57 -8.74
N LEU A 68 0.11 -7.38 -7.85
CA LEU A 68 1.11 -8.39 -7.48
C LEU A 68 0.62 -9.34 -6.38
N LEU A 69 -0.44 -8.97 -5.66
CA LEU A 69 -1.06 -9.79 -4.62
C LEU A 69 -2.00 -10.84 -5.22
N PRO A 70 -2.27 -11.95 -4.49
CA PRO A 70 -3.21 -12.97 -4.94
C PRO A 70 -4.60 -12.38 -5.24
N GLN A 71 -5.08 -12.60 -6.46
CA GLN A 71 -6.38 -12.13 -6.93
C GLN A 71 -7.51 -12.68 -6.05
N GLY A 72 -8.44 -11.80 -5.66
CA GLY A 72 -9.57 -12.17 -4.80
C GLY A 72 -9.29 -12.11 -3.29
N GLU A 73 -8.02 -12.08 -2.87
CA GLU A 73 -7.64 -11.92 -1.45
C GLU A 73 -7.23 -10.49 -1.10
N ALA A 74 -7.04 -9.62 -2.10
CA ALA A 74 -6.61 -8.24 -1.94
C ALA A 74 -7.69 -7.24 -2.34
N ALA A 75 -7.84 -6.18 -1.54
CA ALA A 75 -8.70 -5.05 -1.83
C ALA A 75 -7.92 -3.74 -1.79
N LEU A 76 -8.27 -2.80 -2.67
CA LEU A 76 -7.65 -1.49 -2.80
C LEU A 76 -8.64 -0.40 -2.37
N ILE A 77 -8.21 0.46 -1.43
CA ILE A 77 -8.91 1.67 -1.04
C ILE A 77 -8.05 2.88 -1.44
N THR A 78 -8.64 3.78 -2.23
CA THR A 78 -8.03 5.07 -2.61
C THR A 78 -8.84 6.23 -2.01
N GLY A 79 -8.30 7.44 -2.07
CA GLY A 79 -9.03 8.64 -1.64
C GLY A 79 -10.24 8.98 -2.53
N GLU A 80 -10.32 8.35 -3.70
CA GLU A 80 -11.43 8.47 -4.64
C GLU A 80 -12.50 7.39 -4.41
N THR A 81 -12.20 6.36 -3.59
CA THR A 81 -13.16 5.32 -3.25
C THR A 81 -14.29 5.93 -2.42
N PRO A 82 -15.56 5.83 -2.86
CA PRO A 82 -16.68 6.41 -2.15
C PRO A 82 -16.83 5.77 -0.76
N GLY A 83 -17.20 6.57 0.24
CA GLY A 83 -17.39 6.15 1.63
C GLY A 83 -18.11 4.80 1.80
N PRO A 84 -19.29 4.56 1.21
CA PRO A 84 -19.97 3.27 1.34
C PRO A 84 -19.19 2.08 0.79
N GLU A 85 -18.38 2.28 -0.26
CA GLU A 85 -17.52 1.22 -0.79
C GLU A 85 -16.32 0.95 0.11
N ARG A 86 -15.71 2.02 0.64
CA ARG A 86 -14.66 1.93 1.65
C ARG A 86 -15.14 1.14 2.86
N ASP A 87 -16.31 1.45 3.40
CA ASP A 87 -16.88 0.75 4.54
C ASP A 87 -17.18 -0.71 4.23
N ARG A 88 -17.71 -1.05 3.05
CA ARG A 88 -17.88 -2.44 2.62
C ARG A 88 -16.56 -3.21 2.58
N ILE A 89 -15.49 -2.60 2.04
CA ILE A 89 -14.17 -3.23 1.98
C ILE A 89 -13.60 -3.41 3.39
N ILE A 90 -13.74 -2.41 4.27
CA ILE A 90 -13.28 -2.50 5.66
C ILE A 90 -14.05 -3.58 6.42
N ASP A 91 -15.37 -3.66 6.24
CA ASP A 91 -16.20 -4.68 6.88
C ASP A 91 -15.85 -6.09 6.40
N ALA A 92 -15.67 -6.26 5.08
CA ALA A 92 -15.19 -7.50 4.50
C ALA A 92 -13.78 -7.89 5.00
N PHE A 93 -12.87 -6.91 5.16
CA PHE A 93 -11.55 -7.14 5.74
C PHE A 93 -11.65 -7.55 7.22
N LYS A 94 -12.53 -6.90 8.02
CA LYS A 94 -12.80 -7.29 9.41
C LYS A 94 -13.42 -8.68 9.51
N ALA A 95 -14.27 -9.05 8.55
CA ALA A 95 -14.86 -10.38 8.40
C ALA A 95 -13.86 -11.43 7.87
N GLN A 96 -12.59 -11.05 7.68
CA GLN A 96 -11.52 -11.91 7.16
C GLN A 96 -11.79 -12.44 5.74
N LEU A 97 -12.64 -11.77 4.97
CA LEU A 97 -12.88 -12.10 3.55
C LEU A 97 -11.70 -11.67 2.67
N TYR A 98 -11.05 -10.56 3.04
CA TYR A 98 -9.81 -10.10 2.40
C TYR A 98 -8.63 -10.31 3.33
N ARG A 99 -7.56 -10.91 2.82
CA ARG A 99 -6.30 -11.06 3.55
C ARG A 99 -5.42 -9.83 3.42
N TYR A 100 -5.52 -9.08 2.32
CA TYR A 100 -4.68 -7.91 2.06
C TYR A 100 -5.54 -6.67 1.83
N LEU A 101 -5.24 -5.61 2.58
CA LEU A 101 -5.87 -4.32 2.39
C LEU A 101 -4.84 -3.28 2.00
N VAL A 102 -4.90 -2.82 0.75
CA VAL A 102 -4.00 -1.80 0.24
C VAL A 102 -4.67 -0.43 0.36
N LYS A 103 -4.00 0.52 1.01
CA LYS A 103 -4.47 1.91 1.18
C LYS A 103 -3.43 2.89 0.65
N ARG A 104 -3.87 3.96 0.01
CA ARG A 104 -3.02 5.15 -0.17
C ARG A 104 -2.96 5.92 1.15
N ARG A 105 -1.77 6.39 1.55
CA ARG A 105 -1.64 7.36 2.65
C ARG A 105 -2.31 8.69 2.25
N GLY A 106 -3.57 8.88 2.65
CA GLY A 106 -4.27 10.15 2.55
C GLY A 106 -3.90 11.06 3.71
N THR A 107 -3.82 12.36 3.47
CA THR A 107 -3.49 13.42 4.45
C THR A 107 -4.53 13.63 5.55
N ASP A 108 -5.56 12.78 5.63
CA ASP A 108 -6.63 12.82 6.64
C ASP A 108 -6.95 11.39 7.10
N ASP A 109 -6.06 10.83 7.93
CA ASP A 109 -6.33 9.57 8.63
C ASP A 109 -6.32 9.87 10.14
N ARG A 110 -7.38 10.54 10.60
CA ARG A 110 -7.80 10.50 12.01
C ARG A 110 -8.77 9.34 12.15
N LEU A 111 -8.21 8.18 12.51
CA LEU A 111 -8.94 7.07 13.11
C LEU A 111 -8.63 7.02 14.60
#